data_AF-A0A4U3HXH5-F1
#
_entry.id   AF-A0A4U3HXH5-F1
#
_cell.length_a   1.000
_cell.length_b   1.000
_cell.length_c   1.000
_cell.angle_alpha   90.00
_cell.angle_beta   90.00
_cell.angle_gamma   90.00
#
_symmetry.space_group_name_H-M   'P 1'
#
loop_
_entity.id
_entity.type
_entity.pdbx_description
1 polymer ?
#
loop_
_entity_poly.entity_id
_entity_poly.type
_entity_poly.pdbx_seq_one_letter_code
_entity_poly.pdbx_strand_id
1 'polypeptide(L)'
;MRSALRMGMTLTVISLLFLAFNLVWLNKLPDIRWDFSQQKIHTLSPSTQQLLATLESPLDLYYFNSLTAPKKSRSVKRFGQRVEDLLQEFEAAANGMINLHIIDPAPFSEDAYKASLFGLDDTHGFLGLIGTRAGQGMQRIDAFNPVDEPLLEYQISQLIYRLMHPQPSSVALLSGLPLNESASQLMEQMRGHFNLTELASNISRVPASIGSLMVVQPRALAEQALYAIEQFVFRGGKLMIFIDPVSEMGSEAVSVDSKLDDMLTAWGIRIPANKLLVDSLYASSATLGPGMPTVLHPARLKLPRQAMNAHDISTWKLNSLSVSSSGALLRTRKNRTTFTPLLQSSRQSALLDAERFASATQFDALIDEASTSGQRQVIAARLEGPAYSTFPDGFSGQPPGLQKAARIEVVVVADTDLLADAVSQATANNNIQFVLNTLDNLAAPASLANIRPHITSRSFTTLEPMREAAAQAYREKAAELERRLERTEQAWQRLNPKATGLATQVVDTNTQLQALNKERLRLPMELHALKAQAYAPLNRFERNIKLLMIATVPLMLCLIAWLRYRCLRRRRCSPVAYS
;
A
#
# COMPACT_ATOMS: atom_id res chain seq x y z
N MET A 1 -19.63 72.03 15.48
CA MET A 1 -20.62 70.91 15.47
C MET A 1 -21.05 70.45 14.07
N ARG A 2 -21.17 71.32 13.04
CA ARG A 2 -21.58 70.92 11.68
C ARG A 2 -20.56 70.05 10.90
N SER A 3 -19.27 70.14 11.22
CA SER A 3 -18.19 69.36 10.57
C SER A 3 -18.18 67.88 11.02
N ALA A 4 -18.35 67.61 12.33
CA ALA A 4 -18.37 66.24 12.86
C ALA A 4 -19.56 65.40 12.36
N LEU A 5 -20.73 66.03 12.17
CA LEU A 5 -21.92 65.39 11.59
C LEU A 5 -21.73 65.04 10.11
N ARG A 6 -21.07 65.90 9.33
CA ARG A 6 -20.75 65.61 7.93
C ARG A 6 -19.73 64.49 7.81
N MET A 7 -18.71 64.47 8.68
CA MET A 7 -17.71 63.41 8.74
C MET A 7 -18.32 62.05 9.11
N GLY A 8 -19.24 62.04 10.09
CA GLY A 8 -19.99 60.84 10.48
C GLY A 8 -20.86 60.29 9.35
N MET A 9 -21.54 61.19 8.62
CA MET A 9 -22.39 60.82 7.49
C MET A 9 -21.60 60.28 6.30
N THR A 10 -20.43 60.87 5.99
CA THR A 10 -19.55 60.33 4.94
C THR A 10 -19.00 58.95 5.30
N LEU A 11 -18.67 58.71 6.57
CA LEU A 11 -18.20 57.41 7.05
C LEU A 11 -19.29 56.34 6.97
N THR A 12 -20.54 56.69 7.27
CA THR A 12 -21.68 55.75 7.16
C THR A 12 -21.97 55.41 5.71
N VAL A 13 -21.95 56.39 4.81
CA VAL A 13 -22.16 56.18 3.37
C VAL A 13 -21.05 55.31 2.77
N ILE A 14 -19.79 55.57 3.11
CA ILE A 14 -18.66 54.75 2.65
C ILE A 14 -18.76 53.32 3.19
N SER A 15 -19.16 53.14 4.45
CA SER A 15 -19.36 51.81 5.05
C SER A 15 -20.48 51.03 4.35
N LEU A 16 -21.61 51.70 4.06
CA LEU A 16 -22.72 51.11 3.32
C LEU A 16 -22.34 50.75 1.89
N LEU A 17 -21.58 51.61 1.20
CA LEU A 17 -21.05 51.33 -0.14
C LEU A 17 -20.06 50.16 -0.14
N PHE A 18 -19.18 50.08 0.86
CA PHE A 18 -18.25 48.96 1.03
C PHE A 18 -18.98 47.64 1.31
N LEU A 19 -20.04 47.68 2.12
CA LEU A 19 -20.87 46.53 2.43
C LEU A 19 -21.65 46.05 1.19
N ALA A 20 -22.25 46.97 0.44
CA ALA A 20 -22.95 46.67 -0.81
C ALA A 20 -21.99 46.13 -1.88
N PHE A 21 -20.79 46.71 -1.99
CA PHE A 21 -19.74 46.22 -2.89
C PHE A 21 -19.32 44.79 -2.52
N ASN A 22 -19.04 44.51 -1.24
CA ASN A 22 -18.73 43.15 -0.79
C ASN A 22 -19.89 42.19 -1.05
N LEU A 23 -21.13 42.55 -0.74
CA LEU A 23 -22.28 41.64 -0.90
C LEU A 23 -22.52 41.23 -2.37
N VAL A 24 -22.27 42.14 -3.32
CA VAL A 24 -22.52 41.92 -4.75
C VAL A 24 -21.32 41.30 -5.47
N TRP A 25 -20.09 41.73 -5.13
CA TRP A 25 -18.89 41.30 -5.84
C TRP A 25 -18.27 40.02 -5.29
N LEU A 26 -18.50 39.68 -4.01
CA LEU A 26 -17.93 38.46 -3.42
C LEU A 26 -18.47 37.18 -4.07
N ASN A 27 -19.71 37.20 -4.58
CA ASN A 27 -20.30 36.08 -5.33
C ASN A 27 -19.91 36.05 -6.82
N LYS A 28 -19.22 37.08 -7.33
CA LYS A 28 -18.80 37.19 -8.74
C LYS A 28 -17.30 37.10 -8.95
N LEU A 29 -16.51 37.03 -7.88
CA LEU A 29 -15.09 36.73 -8.01
C LEU A 29 -14.96 35.26 -8.42
N PRO A 30 -14.14 34.92 -9.43
CA PRO A 30 -13.79 33.53 -9.69
C PRO A 30 -13.24 32.94 -8.39
N ASP A 31 -13.66 31.72 -8.05
CA ASP A 31 -13.28 30.99 -6.83
C ASP A 31 -11.81 30.57 -6.94
N ILE A 32 -10.91 31.57 -6.97
CA ILE A 32 -9.47 31.42 -6.99
C ILE A 32 -9.10 31.00 -5.57
N ARG A 33 -9.25 29.71 -5.30
CA ARG A 33 -8.73 29.06 -4.12
C ARG A 33 -7.22 28.97 -4.29
N TRP A 34 -6.51 30.04 -3.91
CA TRP A 34 -5.07 29.93 -3.74
C TRP A 34 -4.82 28.97 -2.57
N ASP A 35 -4.47 27.74 -2.91
CA ASP A 35 -4.02 26.75 -1.94
C ASP A 35 -2.65 27.21 -1.41
N PHE A 36 -2.68 27.95 -0.30
CA PHE A 36 -1.50 28.35 0.46
C PHE A 36 -0.96 27.23 1.34
N SER A 37 -1.51 26.00 1.27
CA SER A 37 -0.86 24.85 1.89
C SER A 37 0.49 24.63 1.21
N GLN A 38 1.51 24.30 2.00
CA GLN A 38 2.87 24.08 1.50
C GLN A 38 2.96 22.93 0.47
N GLN A 39 1.88 22.17 0.24
CA GLN A 39 1.88 20.91 -0.49
C GLN A 39 0.83 20.84 -1.62
N LYS A 40 0.05 21.90 -1.89
CA LYS A 40 -1.02 21.89 -2.91
C LYS A 40 -1.95 20.67 -2.83
N ILE A 41 -2.32 20.28 -1.60
CA ILE A 41 -3.08 19.04 -1.34
C ILE A 41 -4.53 19.08 -1.87
N HIS A 42 -4.97 20.24 -2.36
CA HIS A 42 -6.28 20.48 -2.98
C HIS A 42 -6.12 20.83 -4.47
N THR A 43 -5.17 20.19 -5.16
CA THR A 43 -4.98 20.39 -6.59
C THR A 43 -4.60 19.08 -7.25
N LEU A 44 -5.37 18.71 -8.28
CA LEU A 44 -5.08 17.55 -9.12
C LEU A 44 -3.67 17.61 -9.72
N SER A 45 -3.01 16.46 -9.83
CA SER A 45 -1.72 16.36 -10.48
C SER A 45 -1.81 16.71 -11.98
N PRO A 46 -0.71 17.17 -12.60
CA PRO A 46 -0.68 17.44 -14.03
C PRO A 46 -1.08 16.22 -14.88
N SER A 47 -0.71 15.03 -14.42
CA SER A 47 -1.04 13.75 -15.06
C SER A 47 -2.56 13.50 -15.06
N THR A 48 -3.23 13.78 -13.95
CA THR A 48 -4.70 13.67 -13.84
C THR A 48 -5.41 14.71 -14.71
N GLN A 49 -4.92 15.95 -14.74
CA GLN A 49 -5.47 16.98 -15.64
C GLN A 49 -5.35 16.56 -17.11
N GLN A 50 -4.23 15.96 -17.50
CA GLN A 50 -4.06 15.42 -18.84
C GLN A 50 -5.02 14.26 -19.14
N LEU A 51 -5.24 13.35 -18.19
CA LEU A 51 -6.24 12.28 -18.31
C LEU A 51 -7.65 12.85 -18.53
N LEU A 52 -8.04 13.86 -17.73
CA LEU A 52 -9.36 14.49 -17.84
C LEU A 52 -9.53 15.27 -19.16
N ALA A 53 -8.46 15.85 -19.70
CA ALA A 53 -8.48 16.50 -21.00
C ALA A 53 -8.68 15.51 -22.18
N THR A 54 -8.41 14.22 -21.97
CA THR A 54 -8.61 13.17 -22.99
C THR A 54 -10.00 12.52 -22.95
N LEU A 55 -10.91 12.97 -22.08
CA LEU A 55 -12.28 12.45 -22.02
C LEU A 55 -13.03 12.76 -23.32
N GLU A 56 -13.47 11.72 -24.03
CA GLU A 56 -14.23 11.86 -25.28
C GLU A 56 -15.75 11.75 -25.08
N SER A 57 -16.21 11.30 -23.92
CA SER A 57 -17.64 11.10 -23.62
C SER A 57 -17.94 11.47 -22.17
N PRO A 58 -19.16 11.96 -21.88
CA PRO A 58 -19.56 12.29 -20.52
C PRO A 58 -19.64 11.01 -19.65
N LEU A 59 -19.29 11.17 -18.37
CA LEU A 59 -19.27 10.13 -17.35
C LEU A 59 -20.14 10.57 -16.16
N ASP A 60 -20.97 9.67 -15.64
CA ASP A 60 -21.73 9.93 -14.42
C ASP A 60 -21.06 9.21 -13.25
N LEU A 61 -20.68 9.97 -12.22
CA LEU A 61 -20.05 9.49 -10.99
C LEU A 61 -21.02 9.64 -9.82
N TYR A 62 -21.40 8.54 -9.21
CA TYR A 62 -22.28 8.49 -8.04
C TYR A 62 -21.45 8.19 -6.80
N TYR A 63 -21.23 9.22 -5.99
CA TYR A 63 -20.53 9.13 -4.72
C TYR A 63 -21.52 8.90 -3.59
N PHE A 64 -21.39 7.77 -2.90
CA PHE A 64 -22.19 7.44 -1.74
C PHE A 64 -21.37 7.75 -0.48
N ASN A 65 -22.02 8.42 0.48
CA ASN A 65 -21.39 8.74 1.77
C ASN A 65 -22.44 8.99 2.85
N SER A 66 -22.80 7.97 3.64
CA SER A 66 -23.74 8.15 4.74
C SER A 66 -23.13 8.98 5.88
N LEU A 67 -23.68 10.17 6.16
CA LEU A 67 -23.16 11.08 7.19
C LEU A 67 -23.59 10.66 8.61
N THR A 68 -24.71 9.95 8.69
CA THR A 68 -25.41 9.60 9.93
C THR A 68 -25.12 8.17 10.43
N ALA A 69 -24.29 7.40 9.72
CA ALA A 69 -23.96 6.03 10.09
C ALA A 69 -23.36 5.93 11.51
N PRO A 70 -23.92 5.09 12.41
CA PRO A 70 -23.56 5.05 13.83
C PRO A 70 -22.13 4.53 14.07
N LYS A 71 -21.60 3.69 13.18
CA LYS A 71 -20.25 3.12 13.27
C LYS A 71 -19.15 4.06 12.73
N LYS A 72 -19.50 5.24 12.20
CA LYS A 72 -18.56 6.12 11.52
C LYS A 72 -17.78 6.99 12.52
N SER A 73 -16.50 6.68 12.68
CA SER A 73 -15.60 7.45 13.54
C SER A 73 -15.39 8.88 13.00
N ARG A 74 -14.97 9.82 13.86
CA ARG A 74 -14.69 11.20 13.44
C ARG A 74 -13.62 11.30 12.35
N SER A 75 -12.64 10.40 12.34
CA SER A 75 -11.62 10.35 11.30
C SER A 75 -12.21 9.94 9.95
N VAL A 76 -13.07 8.92 9.93
CA VAL A 76 -13.75 8.46 8.71
C VAL A 76 -14.70 9.53 8.15
N LYS A 77 -15.38 10.30 9.02
CA LYS A 77 -16.22 11.43 8.56
C LYS A 77 -15.41 12.51 7.83
N ARG A 78 -14.27 12.94 8.39
CA ARG A 78 -13.38 13.91 7.73
C ARG A 78 -12.79 13.35 6.44
N PHE A 79 -12.44 12.07 6.43
CA PHE A 79 -11.93 11.40 5.24
C PHE A 79 -13.00 11.38 4.14
N GLY A 80 -14.26 11.08 4.45
CA GLY A 80 -15.36 11.16 3.48
C GLY A 80 -15.52 12.57 2.88
N GLN A 81 -15.46 13.61 3.70
CA GLN A 81 -15.47 15.00 3.21
C GLN A 81 -14.30 15.28 2.26
N ARG A 82 -13.11 14.76 2.57
CA ARG A 82 -11.93 14.91 1.70
C ARG A 82 -12.09 14.19 0.36
N VAL A 83 -12.74 13.02 0.35
CA VAL A 83 -13.06 12.31 -0.90
C VAL A 83 -14.06 13.12 -1.73
N GLU A 84 -15.09 13.70 -1.09
CA GLU A 84 -16.06 14.58 -1.74
C GLU A 84 -15.39 15.82 -2.36
N ASP A 85 -14.55 16.52 -1.59
CA ASP A 85 -13.79 17.68 -2.06
C ASP A 85 -12.95 17.33 -3.29
N LEU A 86 -12.25 16.18 -3.24
CA LEU A 86 -11.43 15.71 -4.37
C LEU A 86 -12.30 15.41 -5.60
N LEU A 87 -13.44 14.73 -5.44
CA LEU A 87 -14.33 14.43 -6.56
C LEU A 87 -14.90 15.70 -7.21
N GLN A 88 -15.20 16.73 -6.43
CA GLN A 88 -15.60 18.04 -6.95
C GLN A 88 -14.48 18.70 -7.76
N GLU A 89 -13.21 18.52 -7.37
CA GLU A 89 -12.07 18.97 -8.19
C GLU A 89 -11.98 18.22 -9.52
N PHE A 90 -12.25 16.91 -9.53
CA PHE A 90 -12.33 16.11 -10.77
C PHE A 90 -13.43 16.62 -11.70
N GLU A 91 -14.64 16.88 -11.17
CA GLU A 91 -15.77 17.45 -11.93
C GLU A 91 -15.41 18.82 -12.52
N ALA A 92 -14.86 19.71 -11.69
CA ALA A 92 -14.47 21.06 -12.13
C ALA A 92 -13.38 21.03 -13.22
N ALA A 93 -12.41 20.12 -13.13
CA ALA A 93 -11.33 19.99 -14.09
C ALA A 93 -11.74 19.30 -15.40
N ALA A 94 -12.85 18.56 -15.41
CA ALA A 94 -13.33 17.81 -16.57
C ALA A 94 -14.16 18.64 -17.57
N ASN A 95 -14.36 19.94 -17.32
CA ASN A 95 -15.08 20.86 -18.22
C ASN A 95 -16.47 20.34 -18.67
N GLY A 96 -17.24 19.73 -17.74
CA GLY A 96 -18.58 19.19 -18.02
C GLY A 96 -18.61 17.76 -18.58
N MET A 97 -17.46 17.09 -18.67
CA MET A 97 -17.39 15.66 -19.07
C MET A 97 -17.59 14.70 -17.89
N ILE A 98 -17.63 15.20 -16.66
CA ILE A 98 -17.97 14.42 -15.48
C ILE A 98 -19.19 15.08 -14.83
N ASN A 99 -20.23 14.28 -14.57
CA ASN A 99 -21.37 14.69 -13.76
C ASN A 99 -21.27 13.99 -12.40
N LEU A 100 -21.06 14.76 -11.33
CA LEU A 100 -20.94 14.21 -9.99
C LEU A 100 -22.29 14.23 -9.25
N HIS A 101 -22.72 13.06 -8.79
CA HIS A 101 -23.89 12.88 -7.95
C HIS A 101 -23.47 12.49 -6.53
N ILE A 102 -23.68 13.38 -5.57
CA ILE A 102 -23.37 13.13 -4.15
C ILE A 102 -24.66 12.63 -3.47
N ILE A 103 -24.59 11.44 -2.89
CA ILE A 103 -25.72 10.74 -2.29
C ILE A 103 -25.39 10.45 -0.82
N ASP A 104 -26.26 10.91 0.09
CA ASP A 104 -26.24 10.55 1.52
C ASP A 104 -27.30 9.48 1.78
N PRO A 105 -26.97 8.18 1.64
CA PRO A 105 -27.94 7.12 1.85
C PRO A 105 -28.29 7.03 3.33
N ALA A 106 -29.53 7.41 3.66
CA ALA A 106 -30.10 7.18 4.97
C ALA A 106 -30.32 5.66 5.20
N PRO A 107 -30.19 5.15 6.43
CA PRO A 107 -30.47 3.75 6.73
C PRO A 107 -31.87 3.32 6.25
N PHE A 108 -31.96 2.17 5.58
CA PHE A 108 -33.21 1.61 5.02
C PHE A 108 -33.91 2.49 3.96
N SER A 109 -33.19 3.43 3.33
CA SER A 109 -33.70 4.21 2.20
C SER A 109 -33.55 3.47 0.86
N GLU A 110 -34.23 3.96 -0.18
CA GLU A 110 -34.07 3.48 -1.56
C GLU A 110 -32.60 3.62 -2.03
N ASP A 111 -31.94 4.72 -1.66
CA ASP A 111 -30.54 4.96 -2.02
C ASP A 111 -29.59 3.99 -1.33
N ALA A 112 -29.87 3.63 -0.07
CA ALA A 112 -29.14 2.57 0.62
C ALA A 112 -29.35 1.21 -0.05
N TYR A 113 -30.58 0.89 -0.46
CA TYR A 113 -30.87 -0.32 -1.20
C TYR A 113 -30.13 -0.38 -2.55
N LYS A 114 -30.12 0.73 -3.30
CA LYS A 114 -29.36 0.87 -4.56
C LYS A 114 -27.86 0.68 -4.31
N ALA A 115 -27.30 1.36 -3.31
CA ALA A 115 -25.89 1.24 -2.95
C ALA A 115 -25.50 -0.22 -2.65
N SER A 116 -26.32 -0.93 -1.87
CA SER A 116 -26.13 -2.36 -1.60
C SER A 116 -26.27 -3.22 -2.85
N LEU A 117 -27.23 -2.95 -3.73
CA LEU A 117 -27.43 -3.70 -4.98
C LEU A 117 -26.23 -3.58 -5.92
N PHE A 118 -25.60 -2.40 -5.95
CA PHE A 118 -24.34 -2.16 -6.67
C PHE A 118 -23.09 -2.66 -5.92
N GLY A 119 -23.29 -3.32 -4.78
CA GLY A 119 -22.25 -4.01 -4.00
C GLY A 119 -21.37 -3.08 -3.17
N LEU A 120 -21.79 -1.85 -2.88
CA LEU A 120 -21.05 -0.96 -1.98
C LEU A 120 -21.11 -1.48 -0.54
N ASP A 121 -20.01 -1.25 0.20
CA ASP A 121 -19.87 -1.71 1.57
C ASP A 121 -20.64 -0.81 2.56
N ASP A 122 -21.57 -1.40 3.31
CA ASP A 122 -22.40 -0.70 4.29
C ASP A 122 -21.72 -0.50 5.65
N THR A 123 -20.60 -1.18 5.92
CA THR A 123 -19.98 -1.27 7.25
C THR A 123 -19.64 0.09 7.85
N HIS A 124 -19.23 1.04 7.00
CA HIS A 124 -18.87 2.41 7.35
C HIS A 124 -19.84 3.44 6.75
N GLY A 125 -21.05 3.00 6.40
CA GLY A 125 -22.11 3.83 5.83
C GLY A 125 -21.88 4.15 4.36
N PHE A 126 -21.67 3.13 3.52
CA PHE A 126 -21.58 3.26 2.07
C PHE A 126 -20.60 4.33 1.62
N LEU A 127 -19.32 4.20 2.00
CA LEU A 127 -18.30 5.15 1.60
C LEU A 127 -17.65 4.68 0.28
N GLY A 128 -18.33 4.86 -0.85
CA GLY A 128 -17.94 4.27 -2.13
C GLY A 128 -18.26 5.14 -3.34
N LEU A 129 -17.72 4.76 -4.50
CA LEU A 129 -17.92 5.48 -5.76
C LEU A 129 -18.36 4.51 -6.85
N ILE A 130 -19.40 4.89 -7.59
CA ILE A 130 -19.84 4.18 -8.79
C ILE A 130 -19.65 5.11 -9.98
N GLY A 131 -19.04 4.64 -11.05
CA GLY A 131 -18.96 5.37 -12.29
C GLY A 131 -19.66 4.61 -13.41
N THR A 132 -20.35 5.36 -14.27
CA THR A 132 -21.08 4.82 -15.41
C THR A 132 -20.82 5.64 -16.66
N ARG A 133 -20.93 4.98 -17.81
CA ARG A 133 -20.83 5.58 -19.13
C ARG A 133 -21.89 4.95 -20.02
N ALA A 134 -22.51 5.76 -20.87
CA ALA A 134 -23.50 5.27 -21.82
C ALA A 134 -22.95 4.09 -22.66
N GLY A 135 -23.67 2.97 -22.67
CA GLY A 135 -23.33 1.78 -23.46
C GLY A 135 -22.15 0.95 -22.93
N GLN A 136 -21.66 1.22 -21.71
CA GLN A 136 -20.57 0.47 -21.08
C GLN A 136 -20.98 -0.08 -19.71
N GLY A 137 -20.27 -1.12 -19.26
CA GLY A 137 -20.45 -1.66 -17.91
C GLY A 137 -20.06 -0.64 -16.83
N MET A 138 -20.77 -0.67 -15.71
CA MET A 138 -20.44 0.16 -14.56
C MET A 138 -19.10 -0.24 -13.93
N GLN A 139 -18.37 0.73 -13.40
CA GLN A 139 -17.16 0.52 -12.60
C GLN A 139 -17.41 1.03 -11.18
N ARG A 140 -16.74 0.44 -10.20
CA ARG A 140 -16.99 0.75 -8.79
C ARG A 140 -15.75 0.71 -7.92
N ILE A 141 -15.79 1.52 -6.87
CA ILE A 141 -14.93 1.44 -5.69
C ILE A 141 -15.85 1.12 -4.51
N ASP A 142 -15.82 -0.14 -4.08
CA ASP A 142 -16.71 -0.72 -3.06
C ASP A 142 -16.67 0.04 -1.74
N ALA A 143 -15.45 0.42 -1.32
CA ALA A 143 -15.20 1.18 -0.10
C ALA A 143 -13.90 1.99 -0.23
N PHE A 144 -13.94 3.27 0.13
CA PHE A 144 -12.73 4.04 0.40
C PHE A 144 -12.25 3.79 1.82
N ASN A 145 -10.94 3.56 1.96
CA ASN A 145 -10.30 3.35 3.25
C ASN A 145 -9.39 4.53 3.58
N PRO A 146 -9.49 5.14 4.78
CA PRO A 146 -8.57 6.18 5.23
C PRO A 146 -7.08 5.79 5.16
N VAL A 147 -6.75 4.50 5.24
CA VAL A 147 -5.37 4.01 5.13
C VAL A 147 -4.80 4.22 3.72
N ASP A 148 -5.66 4.20 2.70
CA ASP A 148 -5.28 4.37 1.29
C ASP A 148 -5.44 5.82 0.81
N GLU A 149 -5.59 6.77 1.73
CA GLU A 149 -5.74 8.20 1.45
C GLU A 149 -4.68 8.76 0.48
N PRO A 150 -3.38 8.42 0.59
CA PRO A 150 -2.37 8.91 -0.35
C PRO A 150 -2.66 8.54 -1.81
N LEU A 151 -3.37 7.44 -2.05
CA LEU A 151 -3.64 6.87 -3.36
C LEU A 151 -5.03 7.27 -3.91
N LEU A 152 -5.81 8.12 -3.24
CA LEU A 152 -7.18 8.47 -3.65
C LEU A 152 -7.28 8.97 -5.09
N GLU A 153 -6.42 9.92 -5.46
CA GLU A 153 -6.40 10.48 -6.81
C GLU A 153 -6.14 9.41 -7.87
N TYR A 154 -5.21 8.51 -7.60
CA TYR A 154 -4.93 7.37 -8.48
C TYR A 154 -6.13 6.43 -8.58
N GLN A 155 -6.79 6.11 -7.47
CA GLN A 155 -7.95 5.20 -7.46
C GLN A 155 -9.11 5.74 -8.30
N ILE A 156 -9.42 7.03 -8.15
CA ILE A 156 -10.49 7.69 -8.92
C ILE A 156 -10.10 7.77 -10.40
N SER A 157 -8.86 8.16 -10.69
CA SER A 157 -8.34 8.22 -12.06
C SER A 157 -8.35 6.86 -12.76
N GLN A 158 -8.02 5.79 -12.02
CA GLN A 158 -8.05 4.43 -12.55
C GLN A 158 -9.48 3.96 -12.84
N LEU A 159 -10.45 4.31 -11.98
CA LEU A 159 -11.87 4.04 -12.25
C LEU A 159 -12.33 4.75 -13.54
N ILE A 160 -11.99 6.04 -13.70
CA ILE A 160 -12.29 6.83 -14.90
C ILE A 160 -11.63 6.21 -16.13
N TYR A 161 -10.35 5.84 -16.02
CA TYR A 161 -9.61 5.22 -17.12
C TYR A 161 -10.24 3.91 -17.58
N ARG A 162 -10.66 3.04 -16.65
CA ARG A 162 -11.36 1.77 -16.96
C ARG A 162 -12.73 1.98 -17.62
N LEU A 163 -13.44 3.06 -17.29
CA LEU A 163 -14.69 3.42 -17.98
C LEU A 163 -14.46 3.88 -19.42
N MET A 164 -13.31 4.49 -19.68
CA MET A 164 -12.91 4.88 -21.04
C MET A 164 -12.39 3.68 -21.86
N HIS A 165 -11.65 2.78 -21.22
CA HIS A 165 -10.95 1.65 -21.83
C HIS A 165 -11.41 0.33 -21.21
N PRO A 166 -12.53 -0.25 -21.67
CA PRO A 166 -13.10 -1.47 -21.10
C PRO A 166 -12.29 -2.74 -21.41
N GLN A 167 -11.36 -2.68 -22.37
CA GLN A 167 -10.54 -3.83 -22.76
C GLN A 167 -9.44 -4.09 -21.72
N PRO A 168 -9.21 -5.35 -21.31
CA PRO A 168 -8.17 -5.68 -20.36
C PRO A 168 -6.79 -5.45 -20.99
N SER A 169 -5.83 -5.01 -20.19
CA SER A 169 -4.46 -4.82 -20.64
C SER A 169 -3.80 -6.16 -21.02
N SER A 170 -2.97 -6.14 -22.07
CA SER A 170 -2.17 -7.30 -22.47
C SER A 170 -0.93 -7.46 -21.61
N VAL A 171 -0.81 -8.61 -20.96
CA VAL A 171 0.34 -8.98 -20.11
C VAL A 171 0.90 -10.30 -20.61
N ALA A 172 2.22 -10.40 -20.71
CA ALA A 172 2.87 -11.67 -21.02
C ALA A 172 3.51 -12.29 -19.78
N LEU A 173 3.50 -13.61 -19.70
CA LEU A 173 4.14 -14.39 -18.65
C LEU A 173 5.25 -15.25 -19.25
N LEU A 174 6.45 -15.14 -18.71
CA LEU A 174 7.59 -15.98 -19.03
C LEU A 174 8.08 -16.64 -17.74
N SER A 175 7.82 -17.94 -17.59
CA SER A 175 8.16 -18.67 -16.37
C SER A 175 9.27 -19.68 -16.60
N GLY A 176 10.27 -19.67 -15.72
CA GLY A 176 11.26 -20.74 -15.57
C GLY A 176 10.77 -21.88 -14.65
N LEU A 177 9.62 -21.73 -14.00
CA LEU A 177 9.04 -22.71 -13.06
C LEU A 177 7.63 -23.16 -13.50
N PRO A 178 7.17 -24.36 -13.13
CA PRO A 178 5.82 -24.85 -13.43
C PRO A 178 4.77 -24.17 -12.54
N LEU A 179 4.24 -23.02 -12.98
CA LEU A 179 3.28 -22.22 -12.20
C LEU A 179 1.84 -22.78 -12.20
N ASN A 180 1.51 -23.65 -13.15
CA ASN A 180 0.13 -24.13 -13.30
C ASN A 180 -0.36 -24.95 -12.09
N GLU A 181 0.54 -25.60 -11.35
CA GLU A 181 0.21 -26.38 -10.16
C GLU A 181 0.42 -25.59 -8.87
N SER A 182 1.54 -24.87 -8.74
CA SER A 182 1.91 -24.19 -7.50
C SER A 182 1.22 -22.84 -7.30
N ALA A 183 0.83 -22.16 -8.37
CA ALA A 183 0.26 -20.81 -8.38
C ALA A 183 -1.06 -20.77 -9.17
N SER A 184 -1.87 -21.82 -9.06
CA SER A 184 -3.09 -22.02 -9.85
C SER A 184 -4.11 -20.89 -9.64
N GLN A 185 -4.25 -20.41 -8.40
CA GLN A 185 -5.19 -19.33 -8.07
C GLN A 185 -4.75 -18.00 -8.66
N LEU A 186 -3.45 -17.71 -8.60
CA LEU A 186 -2.90 -16.51 -9.23
C LEU A 186 -3.15 -16.52 -10.74
N MET A 187 -2.87 -17.65 -11.40
CA MET A 187 -3.09 -17.79 -12.84
C MET A 187 -4.54 -17.61 -13.24
N GLU A 188 -5.49 -18.15 -12.46
CA GLU A 188 -6.93 -17.94 -12.68
C GLU A 188 -7.31 -16.47 -12.55
N GLN A 189 -6.84 -15.79 -11.50
CA GLN A 189 -7.10 -14.36 -11.30
C GLN A 189 -6.47 -13.50 -12.40
N MET A 190 -5.24 -13.83 -12.84
CA MET A 190 -4.58 -13.11 -13.93
C MET A 190 -5.29 -13.28 -15.27
N ARG A 191 -5.78 -14.49 -15.59
CA ARG A 191 -6.56 -14.73 -16.82
C ARG A 191 -7.92 -14.03 -16.82
N GLY A 192 -8.52 -13.83 -15.64
CA GLY A 192 -9.76 -13.07 -15.49
C GLY A 192 -9.57 -11.54 -15.56
N HIS A 193 -8.38 -11.05 -15.19
CA HIS A 193 -8.10 -9.61 -15.06
C HIS A 193 -7.31 -9.02 -16.24
N PHE A 194 -6.49 -9.84 -16.93
CA PHE A 194 -5.64 -9.43 -18.04
C PHE A 194 -5.83 -10.32 -19.27
N ASN A 195 -5.50 -9.79 -20.44
CA ASN A 195 -5.29 -10.63 -21.62
C ASN A 195 -3.90 -11.27 -21.53
N LEU A 196 -3.84 -12.42 -20.86
CA LEU A 196 -2.59 -13.11 -20.52
C LEU A 196 -2.06 -13.95 -21.69
N THR A 197 -0.81 -13.71 -22.09
CA THR A 197 -0.09 -14.52 -23.09
C THR A 197 1.10 -15.23 -22.45
N GLU A 198 1.07 -16.56 -22.40
CA GLU A 198 2.20 -17.36 -21.89
C GLU A 198 3.26 -17.52 -22.99
N LEU A 199 4.51 -17.22 -22.66
CA LEU A 199 5.66 -17.28 -23.55
C LEU A 199 6.54 -18.49 -23.20
N ALA A 200 7.10 -19.14 -24.23
CA ALA A 200 8.04 -20.24 -24.04
C ALA A 200 9.38 -19.77 -23.43
N SER A 201 10.01 -20.61 -22.62
CA SER A 201 11.26 -20.31 -21.90
C SER A 201 12.47 -20.04 -22.83
N ASN A 202 12.43 -20.49 -24.08
CA ASN A 202 13.48 -20.33 -25.09
C ASN A 202 13.19 -19.21 -26.11
N ILE A 203 12.38 -18.22 -25.73
CA ILE A 203 11.97 -17.15 -26.64
C ILE A 203 13.14 -16.32 -27.15
N SER A 204 13.14 -16.00 -28.44
CA SER A 204 14.15 -15.15 -29.09
C SER A 204 13.79 -13.67 -29.09
N ARG A 205 12.50 -13.34 -28.99
CA ARG A 205 11.98 -11.97 -29.03
C ARG A 205 10.59 -11.89 -28.40
N VAL A 206 10.38 -10.93 -27.51
CA VAL A 206 9.06 -10.58 -26.99
C VAL A 206 8.24 -9.86 -28.08
N PRO A 207 7.00 -10.31 -28.39
CA PRO A 207 6.13 -9.65 -29.36
C PRO A 207 5.88 -8.17 -29.04
N ALA A 208 5.80 -7.33 -30.07
CA ALA A 208 5.64 -5.88 -29.90
C ALA A 208 4.25 -5.45 -29.39
N SER A 209 3.26 -6.34 -29.42
CA SER A 209 1.91 -6.11 -28.89
C SER A 209 1.85 -6.14 -27.36
N ILE A 210 2.89 -6.66 -26.70
CA ILE A 210 2.95 -6.80 -25.24
C ILE A 210 3.55 -5.51 -24.65
N GLY A 211 2.82 -4.86 -23.74
CA GLY A 211 3.31 -3.68 -23.01
C GLY A 211 3.99 -4.02 -21.68
N SER A 212 3.58 -5.11 -21.05
CA SER A 212 4.07 -5.55 -19.74
C SER A 212 4.44 -7.03 -19.74
N LEU A 213 5.59 -7.36 -19.16
CA LEU A 213 6.11 -8.72 -19.05
C LEU A 213 6.32 -9.08 -17.58
N MET A 214 5.77 -10.23 -17.17
CA MET A 214 6.07 -10.88 -15.90
C MET A 214 7.04 -12.03 -16.15
N VAL A 215 8.19 -12.01 -15.47
CA VAL A 215 9.21 -13.06 -15.54
C VAL A 215 9.34 -13.72 -14.18
N VAL A 216 9.19 -15.05 -14.14
CA VAL A 216 9.32 -15.82 -12.90
C VAL A 216 10.54 -16.73 -13.00
N GLN A 217 11.44 -16.61 -12.02
CA GLN A 217 12.70 -17.34 -11.92
C GLN A 217 13.54 -17.29 -13.21
N PRO A 218 14.05 -16.10 -13.59
CA PRO A 218 14.85 -15.91 -14.80
C PRO A 218 16.14 -16.75 -14.83
N ARG A 219 16.65 -17.20 -13.66
CA ARG A 219 17.85 -18.04 -13.55
C ARG A 219 17.72 -19.42 -14.21
N ALA A 220 16.48 -19.88 -14.41
CA ALA A 220 16.22 -21.13 -15.12
C ALA A 220 16.06 -20.93 -16.64
N LEU A 221 16.18 -19.69 -17.15
CA LEU A 221 16.02 -19.37 -18.56
C LEU A 221 17.36 -19.39 -19.30
N ALA A 222 17.32 -19.64 -20.60
CA ALA A 222 18.51 -19.55 -21.45
C ALA A 222 18.97 -18.08 -21.61
N GLU A 223 20.27 -17.86 -21.86
CA GLU A 223 20.83 -16.52 -22.11
C GLU A 223 20.11 -15.78 -23.25
N GLN A 224 19.60 -16.51 -24.25
CA GLN A 224 18.81 -15.95 -25.34
C GLN A 224 17.54 -15.24 -24.85
N ALA A 225 16.86 -15.82 -23.85
CA ALA A 225 15.67 -15.23 -23.26
C ALA A 225 16.04 -14.00 -22.41
N LEU A 226 17.17 -14.02 -21.70
CA LEU A 226 17.68 -12.85 -20.97
C LEU A 226 17.95 -11.67 -21.91
N TYR A 227 18.56 -11.93 -23.07
CA TYR A 227 18.73 -10.91 -24.11
C TYR A 227 17.37 -10.39 -24.61
N ALA A 228 16.38 -11.26 -24.86
CA ALA A 228 15.05 -10.84 -25.29
C ALA A 228 14.34 -9.97 -24.23
N ILE A 229 14.50 -10.28 -22.94
CA ILE A 229 13.96 -9.51 -21.81
C ILE A 229 14.62 -8.13 -21.75
N GLU A 230 15.95 -8.05 -21.84
CA GLU A 230 16.65 -6.77 -21.82
C GLU A 230 16.20 -5.87 -22.98
N GLN A 231 16.15 -6.41 -24.19
CA GLN A 231 15.72 -5.66 -25.36
C GLN A 231 14.27 -5.21 -25.27
N PHE A 232 13.41 -5.97 -24.61
CA PHE A 232 12.04 -5.56 -24.31
C PHE A 232 12.01 -4.35 -23.38
N VAL A 233 12.75 -4.40 -22.27
CA VAL A 233 12.86 -3.28 -21.32
C VAL A 233 13.41 -2.02 -22.00
N PHE A 234 14.38 -2.19 -22.91
CA PHE A 234 15.04 -1.04 -23.55
C PHE A 234 14.18 -0.36 -24.61
N ARG A 235 13.20 -1.08 -25.17
CA ARG A 235 12.16 -0.51 -26.05
C ARG A 235 11.09 0.26 -25.28
N GLY A 236 11.17 0.32 -23.95
CA GLY A 236 10.17 0.92 -23.07
C GLY A 236 9.12 -0.06 -22.56
N GLY A 237 9.33 -1.37 -22.78
CA GLY A 237 8.53 -2.41 -22.16
C GLY A 237 8.72 -2.43 -20.65
N LYS A 238 7.68 -2.80 -19.92
CA LYS A 238 7.65 -2.75 -18.46
C LYS A 238 7.76 -4.14 -17.87
N LEU A 239 8.63 -4.30 -16.88
CA LEU A 239 9.03 -5.63 -16.41
C LEU A 239 8.70 -5.81 -14.92
N MET A 240 8.05 -6.92 -14.59
CA MET A 240 7.98 -7.46 -13.24
C MET A 240 8.78 -8.75 -13.20
N ILE A 241 9.75 -8.87 -12.30
CA ILE A 241 10.63 -10.03 -12.23
C ILE A 241 10.68 -10.59 -10.81
N PHE A 242 10.49 -11.90 -10.69
CA PHE A 242 10.58 -12.66 -9.46
C PHE A 242 11.84 -13.50 -9.49
N ILE A 243 12.73 -13.31 -8.52
CA ILE A 243 14.04 -13.95 -8.47
C ILE A 243 14.23 -14.52 -7.08
N ASP A 244 14.34 -15.83 -7.00
CA ASP A 244 14.55 -16.53 -5.75
C ASP A 244 16.00 -17.02 -5.62
N PRO A 245 16.71 -16.71 -4.52
CA PRO A 245 17.93 -17.44 -4.20
C PRO A 245 17.66 -18.91 -3.83
N VAL A 246 16.52 -19.23 -3.21
CA VAL A 246 16.15 -20.57 -2.72
C VAL A 246 14.65 -20.78 -2.90
N SER A 247 14.24 -21.23 -4.08
CA SER A 247 12.82 -21.46 -4.38
C SER A 247 12.30 -22.74 -3.72
N GLU A 248 11.26 -22.67 -2.88
CA GLU A 248 10.55 -23.86 -2.38
C GLU A 248 9.69 -24.51 -3.48
N MET A 249 9.30 -23.75 -4.51
CA MET A 249 8.56 -24.24 -5.69
C MET A 249 9.42 -25.05 -6.68
N GLY A 250 10.75 -24.92 -6.63
CA GLY A 250 11.68 -25.63 -7.51
C GLY A 250 12.36 -26.80 -6.81
N SER A 251 12.43 -27.98 -7.45
CA SER A 251 13.11 -29.17 -6.87
C SER A 251 14.64 -29.15 -6.95
N GLU A 252 15.26 -28.15 -7.61
CA GLU A 252 16.71 -28.11 -7.80
C GLU A 252 17.33 -26.80 -7.31
N ALA A 253 18.51 -26.90 -6.70
CA ALA A 253 19.34 -25.75 -6.38
C ALA A 253 19.73 -25.02 -7.68
N VAL A 254 19.11 -23.88 -7.92
CA VAL A 254 19.32 -23.12 -9.16
C VAL A 254 20.75 -22.57 -9.17
N SER A 255 21.54 -22.97 -10.16
CA SER A 255 22.92 -22.51 -10.35
C SER A 255 22.99 -20.98 -10.47
N VAL A 256 24.09 -20.39 -10.00
CA VAL A 256 24.36 -18.96 -10.16
C VAL A 256 24.50 -18.63 -11.65
N ASP A 257 23.53 -17.90 -12.19
CA ASP A 257 23.63 -17.34 -13.54
C ASP A 257 24.35 -15.99 -13.50
N SER A 258 25.63 -16.02 -13.89
CA SER A 258 26.47 -14.82 -13.94
C SER A 258 25.92 -13.72 -14.85
N LYS A 259 25.17 -14.06 -15.92
CA LYS A 259 24.65 -13.07 -16.87
C LYS A 259 23.47 -12.31 -16.31
N LEU A 260 22.58 -12.99 -15.59
CA LEU A 260 21.49 -12.32 -14.87
C LEU A 260 22.06 -11.37 -13.82
N ASP A 261 23.05 -11.81 -13.03
CA ASP A 261 23.64 -10.98 -11.97
C ASP A 261 24.35 -9.74 -12.55
N ASP A 262 25.01 -9.88 -13.71
CA ASP A 262 25.57 -8.76 -14.47
C ASP A 262 24.48 -7.78 -14.92
N MET A 263 23.35 -8.30 -15.45
CA MET A 263 22.21 -7.48 -15.89
C MET A 263 21.59 -6.69 -14.73
N LEU A 264 21.34 -7.35 -13.58
CA LEU A 264 20.83 -6.71 -12.38
C LEU A 264 21.80 -5.64 -11.85
N THR A 265 23.10 -5.94 -11.89
CA THR A 265 24.16 -5.00 -11.47
C THR A 265 24.19 -3.77 -12.38
N ALA A 266 24.04 -3.94 -13.69
CA ALA A 266 23.93 -2.84 -14.65
C ALA A 266 22.69 -1.97 -14.41
N TRP A 267 21.58 -2.57 -13.93
CA TRP A 267 20.36 -1.85 -13.52
C TRP A 267 20.46 -1.23 -12.12
N GLY A 268 21.53 -1.53 -11.38
CA GLY A 268 21.89 -0.87 -10.14
C GLY A 268 21.57 -1.65 -8.86
N ILE A 269 21.21 -2.92 -8.97
CA ILE A 269 20.88 -3.80 -7.83
C ILE A 269 21.72 -5.07 -7.82
N ARG A 270 21.82 -5.72 -6.67
CA ARG A 270 22.43 -7.05 -6.52
C ARG A 270 21.59 -7.90 -5.58
N ILE A 271 21.49 -9.18 -5.90
CA ILE A 271 20.87 -10.19 -5.03
C ILE A 271 21.98 -11.12 -4.58
N PRO A 272 22.31 -11.19 -3.28
CA PRO A 272 23.30 -12.14 -2.79
C PRO A 272 22.86 -13.58 -3.10
N ALA A 273 23.72 -14.34 -3.77
CA ALA A 273 23.48 -15.76 -4.01
C ALA A 273 23.52 -16.56 -2.71
N ASN A 274 22.71 -17.62 -2.62
CA ASN A 274 22.61 -18.53 -1.47
C ASN A 274 22.36 -17.85 -0.11
N LYS A 275 21.80 -16.63 -0.09
CA LYS A 275 21.43 -15.96 1.16
C LYS A 275 19.93 -15.81 1.30
N LEU A 276 19.46 -16.17 2.48
CA LEU A 276 18.08 -16.11 2.92
C LEU A 276 17.89 -14.95 3.89
N LEU A 277 16.79 -14.24 3.75
CA LEU A 277 16.33 -13.27 4.72
C LEU A 277 15.65 -13.99 5.88
N VAL A 278 16.14 -13.74 7.09
CA VAL A 278 15.42 -14.04 8.32
C VAL A 278 15.07 -12.76 9.05
N ASP A 279 13.90 -12.73 9.65
CA ASP A 279 13.42 -11.60 10.42
C ASP A 279 12.75 -12.12 11.68
N SER A 280 13.29 -11.75 12.83
CA SER A 280 12.68 -12.18 14.08
C SER A 280 11.31 -11.54 14.22
N LEU A 281 11.19 -10.21 14.09
CA LEU A 281 9.95 -9.45 14.35
C LEU A 281 8.77 -9.91 13.48
N TYR A 282 9.00 -10.13 12.19
CA TYR A 282 7.94 -10.52 11.24
C TYR A 282 7.80 -12.02 11.04
N ALA A 283 8.59 -12.85 11.73
CA ALA A 283 8.44 -14.31 11.70
C ALA A 283 7.01 -14.76 12.05
N SER A 284 6.54 -15.76 11.32
CA SER A 284 5.23 -16.36 11.48
C SER A 284 5.33 -17.86 11.80
N SER A 285 4.33 -18.35 12.52
CA SER A 285 4.26 -19.75 12.93
C SER A 285 3.87 -20.63 11.75
N ALA A 286 4.61 -21.72 11.55
CA ALA A 286 4.44 -22.66 10.46
C ALA A 286 4.48 -24.10 10.95
N THR A 287 3.70 -24.97 10.30
CA THR A 287 3.76 -26.41 10.53
C THR A 287 4.75 -27.02 9.55
N LEU A 288 5.80 -27.67 10.07
CA LEU A 288 6.89 -28.27 9.27
C LEU A 288 6.52 -29.60 8.60
N GLY A 289 5.30 -30.12 8.86
CA GLY A 289 4.79 -31.34 8.24
C GLY A 289 3.52 -31.86 8.91
N PRO A 290 2.80 -32.80 8.28
CA PRO A 290 1.61 -33.40 8.87
C PRO A 290 1.92 -34.04 10.24
N GLY A 291 1.23 -33.59 11.30
CA GLY A 291 1.39 -34.13 12.66
C GLY A 291 2.54 -33.53 13.49
N MET A 292 3.33 -32.62 12.92
CA MET A 292 4.39 -31.90 13.66
C MET A 292 3.83 -30.69 14.41
N PRO A 293 4.44 -30.28 15.55
CA PRO A 293 4.04 -29.06 16.23
C PRO A 293 4.26 -27.83 15.35
N THR A 294 3.40 -26.84 15.51
CA THR A 294 3.58 -25.54 14.86
C THR A 294 4.75 -24.83 15.56
N VAL A 295 5.73 -24.39 14.80
CA VAL A 295 6.91 -23.69 15.31
C VAL A 295 7.07 -22.35 14.62
N LEU A 296 7.67 -21.39 15.30
CA LEU A 296 7.98 -20.08 14.72
C LEU A 296 9.09 -20.24 13.67
N HIS A 297 8.79 -19.93 12.41
CA HIS A 297 9.73 -20.10 11.32
C HIS A 297 10.33 -18.75 10.89
N PRO A 298 11.63 -18.50 11.11
CA PRO A 298 12.22 -17.17 10.95
C PRO A 298 12.39 -16.71 9.50
N ALA A 299 12.26 -17.61 8.52
CA ALA A 299 12.25 -17.26 7.09
C ALA A 299 10.83 -17.14 6.50
N ARG A 300 9.77 -17.47 7.27
CA ARG A 300 8.38 -17.25 6.86
C ARG A 300 7.88 -15.98 7.50
N LEU A 301 7.85 -14.90 6.73
CA LEU A 301 7.57 -13.57 7.25
C LEU A 301 6.17 -13.12 6.87
N LYS A 302 5.43 -12.62 7.86
CA LYS A 302 4.18 -11.90 7.64
C LYS A 302 4.44 -10.41 7.76
N LEU A 303 4.71 -9.78 6.61
CA LEU A 303 4.98 -8.35 6.48
C LEU A 303 3.71 -7.54 6.77
N PRO A 304 3.69 -6.68 7.79
CA PRO A 304 2.55 -5.80 8.05
C PRO A 304 2.58 -4.57 7.12
N ARG A 305 1.50 -3.77 7.10
CA ARG A 305 1.45 -2.51 6.32
C ARG A 305 2.67 -1.59 6.51
N GLN A 306 3.28 -1.57 7.70
CA GLN A 306 4.45 -0.70 7.95
C GLN A 306 5.72 -1.16 7.23
N ALA A 307 5.80 -2.43 6.86
CA ALA A 307 6.87 -3.00 6.05
C ALA A 307 6.71 -2.69 4.55
N MET A 308 5.63 -1.99 4.17
CA MET A 308 5.26 -1.71 2.78
C MET A 308 5.31 -0.21 2.51
N ASN A 309 5.66 0.15 1.28
CA ASN A 309 5.66 1.54 0.85
C ASN A 309 4.24 2.04 0.57
N ALA A 310 3.66 2.78 1.53
CA ALA A 310 2.30 3.35 1.43
C ALA A 310 2.11 4.34 0.26
N HIS A 311 3.19 4.79 -0.38
CA HIS A 311 3.18 5.71 -1.52
C HIS A 311 3.45 5.00 -2.86
N ASP A 312 3.37 3.66 -2.90
CA ASP A 312 3.43 2.91 -4.15
C ASP A 312 2.14 2.11 -4.36
N ILE A 313 1.64 2.17 -5.59
CA ILE A 313 0.39 1.53 -6.04
C ILE A 313 0.47 0.01 -5.89
N SER A 314 1.65 -0.59 -6.04
CA SER A 314 1.86 -2.03 -5.82
C SER A 314 1.36 -2.50 -4.46
N THR A 315 1.37 -1.62 -3.44
CA THR A 315 0.96 -1.95 -2.08
C THR A 315 -0.47 -1.51 -1.73
N TRP A 316 -1.25 -1.10 -2.73
CA TRP A 316 -2.61 -0.60 -2.54
C TRP A 316 -3.55 -1.66 -1.95
N LYS A 317 -4.39 -1.28 -0.97
CA LYS A 317 -5.35 -2.18 -0.29
C LYS A 317 -4.72 -3.40 0.39
N LEU A 318 -3.41 -3.41 0.60
CA LEU A 318 -2.72 -4.51 1.26
C LEU A 318 -2.61 -4.26 2.76
N ASN A 319 -3.11 -5.20 3.57
CA ASN A 319 -2.98 -5.13 5.03
C ASN A 319 -1.73 -5.85 5.54
N SER A 320 -1.49 -7.04 4.99
CA SER A 320 -0.32 -7.87 5.30
C SER A 320 0.02 -8.78 4.12
N LEU A 321 1.31 -9.03 3.89
CA LEU A 321 1.81 -9.95 2.87
C LEU A 321 2.60 -11.07 3.55
N SER A 322 2.56 -12.27 2.97
CA SER A 322 3.39 -13.38 3.41
C SER A 322 4.48 -13.62 2.39
N VAL A 323 5.69 -13.78 2.88
CA VAL A 323 6.88 -14.14 2.09
C VAL A 323 7.53 -15.35 2.77
N SER A 324 8.04 -16.28 1.97
CA SER A 324 8.77 -17.44 2.47
C SER A 324 10.13 -17.45 1.81
N SER A 325 11.17 -17.75 2.58
CA SER A 325 12.49 -18.01 2.02
C SER A 325 13.02 -16.91 1.08
N SER A 326 12.61 -15.66 1.35
CA SER A 326 12.94 -14.49 0.52
C SER A 326 14.44 -14.19 0.54
N GLY A 327 14.97 -13.73 -0.60
CA GLY A 327 16.25 -13.05 -0.68
C GLY A 327 16.18 -11.57 -0.26
N ALA A 328 17.26 -10.83 -0.52
CA ALA A 328 17.32 -9.38 -0.33
C ALA A 328 17.98 -8.66 -1.49
N LEU A 329 17.42 -7.49 -1.83
CA LEU A 329 17.89 -6.57 -2.85
C LEU A 329 18.83 -5.54 -2.22
N LEU A 330 20.09 -5.57 -2.66
CA LEU A 330 21.11 -4.61 -2.25
C LEU A 330 21.32 -3.57 -3.35
N ARG A 331 21.26 -2.30 -2.97
CA ARG A 331 21.58 -1.20 -3.89
C ARG A 331 23.10 -1.14 -4.15
N THR A 332 23.49 -0.97 -5.41
CA THR A 332 24.90 -0.76 -5.79
C THR A 332 25.32 0.69 -5.58
N ARG A 333 26.61 0.92 -5.30
CA ARG A 333 27.16 2.27 -5.02
C ARG A 333 27.21 3.19 -6.25
N LYS A 334 27.25 2.64 -7.47
CA LYS A 334 27.35 3.39 -8.75
C LYS A 334 26.04 3.30 -9.53
N ASN A 335 24.92 3.72 -8.93
CA ASN A 335 23.63 3.64 -9.62
C ASN A 335 23.20 4.98 -10.22
N ARG A 336 22.62 4.92 -11.43
CA ARG A 336 21.94 6.05 -12.08
C ARG A 336 20.41 5.91 -12.03
N THR A 337 19.94 4.76 -11.57
CA THR A 337 18.54 4.42 -11.39
C THR A 337 18.05 4.83 -9.99
N THR A 338 16.81 5.31 -9.93
CA THR A 338 16.06 5.48 -8.69
C THR A 338 15.67 4.11 -8.18
N PHE A 339 16.06 3.83 -6.93
CA PHE A 339 15.74 2.59 -6.22
C PHE A 339 14.68 2.92 -5.17
N THR A 340 13.45 2.47 -5.40
CA THR A 340 12.32 2.69 -4.50
C THR A 340 11.94 1.37 -3.84
N PRO A 341 12.19 1.17 -2.53
CA PRO A 341 11.77 -0.05 -1.86
C PRO A 341 10.24 -0.12 -1.82
N LEU A 342 9.70 -1.31 -2.10
CA LEU A 342 8.27 -1.62 -2.03
C LEU A 342 7.95 -2.43 -0.78
N LEU A 343 8.76 -3.45 -0.49
CA LEU A 343 8.65 -4.34 0.66
C LEU A 343 10.00 -4.38 1.39
N GLN A 344 9.96 -4.23 2.72
CA GLN A 344 11.15 -4.17 3.56
C GLN A 344 10.99 -5.04 4.81
N SER A 345 12.07 -5.62 5.29
CA SER A 345 12.11 -6.29 6.59
C SER A 345 12.19 -5.28 7.75
N SER A 346 12.07 -5.79 8.96
CA SER A 346 12.31 -5.06 10.19
C SER A 346 13.81 -4.77 10.39
N ARG A 347 14.13 -3.97 11.42
CA ARG A 347 15.53 -3.77 11.83
C ARG A 347 16.13 -5.00 12.51
N GLN A 348 15.30 -5.98 12.86
CA GLN A 348 15.69 -7.25 13.50
C GLN A 348 15.76 -8.35 12.44
N SER A 349 16.44 -8.06 11.33
CA SER A 349 16.58 -8.98 10.21
C SER A 349 18.04 -9.18 9.84
N ALA A 350 18.37 -10.39 9.41
CA ALA A 350 19.70 -10.77 8.96
C ALA A 350 19.63 -11.60 7.68
N LEU A 351 20.75 -11.64 6.96
CA LEU A 351 20.94 -12.52 5.81
C LEU A 351 21.78 -13.72 6.26
N LEU A 352 21.23 -14.91 6.13
CA LEU A 352 21.86 -16.18 6.50
C LEU A 352 22.13 -17.02 5.26
N ASP A 353 23.15 -17.86 5.30
CA ASP A 353 23.42 -18.78 4.21
C ASP A 353 22.36 -19.91 4.17
N ALA A 354 21.86 -20.22 2.98
CA ALA A 354 20.76 -21.16 2.75
C ALA A 354 21.06 -22.57 3.29
N GLU A 355 22.30 -23.04 3.13
CA GLU A 355 22.73 -24.37 3.62
C GLU A 355 22.74 -24.43 5.15
N ARG A 356 23.16 -23.35 5.81
CA ARG A 356 23.11 -23.22 7.28
C ARG A 356 21.68 -23.19 7.78
N PHE A 357 20.77 -22.59 7.01
CA PHE A 357 19.35 -22.58 7.31
C PHE A 357 18.72 -23.97 7.17
N ALA A 358 18.99 -24.67 6.07
CA ALA A 358 18.44 -26.00 5.79
C ALA A 358 18.91 -27.06 6.80
N SER A 359 20.12 -26.92 7.34
CA SER A 359 20.70 -27.81 8.35
C SER A 359 20.31 -27.45 9.80
N ALA A 360 19.64 -26.33 10.02
CA ALA A 360 19.27 -25.88 11.36
C ALA A 360 18.13 -26.71 11.94
N THR A 361 18.37 -27.35 13.09
CA THR A 361 17.37 -28.11 13.84
C THR A 361 16.60 -27.27 14.87
N GLN A 362 17.16 -26.11 15.27
CA GLN A 362 16.56 -25.16 16.19
C GLN A 362 16.68 -23.74 15.63
N PHE A 363 15.54 -23.08 15.47
CA PHE A 363 15.47 -21.74 14.88
C PHE A 363 15.76 -20.61 15.88
N ASP A 364 15.77 -20.89 17.19
CA ASP A 364 15.96 -19.88 18.25
C ASP A 364 17.30 -19.14 18.09
N ALA A 365 18.39 -19.85 17.78
CA ALA A 365 19.70 -19.23 17.57
C ALA A 365 19.74 -18.29 16.35
N LEU A 366 18.98 -18.59 15.30
CA LEU A 366 18.89 -17.77 14.09
C LEU A 366 18.06 -16.50 14.34
N ILE A 367 17.03 -16.61 15.17
CA ILE A 367 16.18 -15.49 15.62
C ILE A 367 17.00 -14.50 16.45
N ASP A 368 17.87 -15.00 17.34
CA ASP A 368 18.74 -14.17 18.15
C ASP A 368 19.76 -13.42 17.28
N GLU A 369 20.39 -14.10 16.31
CA GLU A 369 21.32 -13.49 15.35
C GLU A 369 20.62 -12.37 14.55
N ALA A 370 19.42 -12.63 14.03
CA ALA A 370 18.62 -11.65 13.29
C ALA A 370 18.30 -10.40 14.14
N SER A 371 18.05 -10.57 15.43
CA SER A 371 17.71 -9.49 16.35
C SER A 371 18.87 -8.51 16.61
N THR A 372 20.11 -8.90 16.33
CA THR A 372 21.32 -8.08 16.59
C THR A 372 21.79 -7.24 15.39
N SER A 373 21.31 -7.52 14.17
CA SER A 373 21.85 -6.90 12.93
C SER A 373 21.51 -5.41 12.80
N GLY A 374 20.32 -4.99 13.22
CA GLY A 374 19.89 -3.58 13.22
C GLY A 374 19.58 -2.95 11.85
N GLN A 375 19.70 -3.72 10.75
CA GLN A 375 19.53 -3.25 9.37
C GLN A 375 18.23 -3.77 8.75
N ARG A 376 17.57 -2.92 7.96
CA ARG A 376 16.44 -3.32 7.11
C ARG A 376 16.96 -3.83 5.79
N GLN A 377 16.44 -4.98 5.37
CA GLN A 377 16.66 -5.57 4.06
C GLN A 377 15.47 -5.26 3.16
N VAL A 378 15.71 -5.15 1.86
CA VAL A 378 14.66 -4.85 0.88
C VAL A 378 14.30 -6.14 0.16
N ILE A 379 13.03 -6.53 0.21
CA ILE A 379 12.54 -7.77 -0.41
C ILE A 379 12.08 -7.49 -1.85
N ALA A 380 11.39 -6.38 -2.05
CA ALA A 380 10.93 -5.95 -3.37
C ALA A 380 11.24 -4.46 -3.58
N ALA A 381 11.63 -4.09 -4.80
CA ALA A 381 11.94 -2.72 -5.17
C ALA A 381 11.53 -2.40 -6.61
N ARG A 382 11.16 -1.14 -6.82
CA ARG A 382 10.96 -0.53 -8.13
C ARG A 382 12.23 0.20 -8.56
N LEU A 383 12.63 -0.03 -9.80
CA LEU A 383 13.78 0.56 -10.46
C LEU A 383 13.31 1.43 -11.61
N GLU A 384 13.70 2.70 -11.58
CA GLU A 384 13.40 3.66 -12.64
C GLU A 384 14.64 4.43 -13.05
N GLY A 385 14.82 4.70 -14.35
CA GLY A 385 15.89 5.58 -14.83
C GLY A 385 16.75 4.97 -15.94
N PRO A 386 17.89 5.59 -16.28
CA PRO A 386 18.70 5.15 -17.41
C PRO A 386 19.45 3.85 -17.11
N ALA A 387 19.48 2.95 -18.09
CA ALA A 387 20.21 1.68 -18.03
C ALA A 387 21.04 1.46 -19.30
N TYR A 388 22.05 0.60 -19.19
CA TYR A 388 22.98 0.25 -20.26
C TYR A 388 22.96 -1.26 -20.48
N SER A 389 23.12 -1.67 -21.73
CA SER A 389 23.05 -3.09 -22.09
C SER A 389 24.26 -3.84 -21.57
N THR A 390 24.05 -5.08 -21.14
CA THR A 390 25.12 -6.05 -20.83
C THR A 390 25.49 -6.92 -22.04
N PHE A 391 24.84 -6.71 -23.19
CA PHE A 391 25.08 -7.42 -24.45
C PHE A 391 25.59 -6.47 -25.56
N PRO A 392 26.82 -5.91 -25.41
CA PRO A 392 27.36 -4.92 -26.34
C PRO A 392 27.59 -5.47 -27.75
N ASP A 393 27.92 -6.75 -27.88
CA ASP A 393 28.24 -7.42 -29.15
C ASP A 393 27.03 -8.18 -29.74
N GLY A 394 25.85 -8.04 -29.14
CA GLY A 394 24.67 -8.84 -29.47
C GLY A 394 24.74 -10.27 -28.91
N PHE A 395 23.87 -11.15 -29.42
CA PHE A 395 23.79 -12.55 -28.99
C PHE A 395 23.58 -13.46 -30.21
N SER A 396 24.31 -14.59 -30.27
CA SER A 396 24.21 -15.63 -31.31
C SER A 396 24.18 -15.10 -32.77
N GLY A 397 25.06 -14.17 -33.11
CA GLY A 397 25.17 -13.63 -34.47
C GLY A 397 24.07 -12.62 -34.86
N GLN A 398 23.18 -12.23 -33.94
CA GLN A 398 22.30 -11.09 -34.14
C GLN A 398 23.08 -9.77 -33.94
N PRO A 399 22.77 -8.72 -34.72
CA PRO A 399 23.38 -7.41 -34.53
C PRO A 399 23.09 -6.90 -33.11
N PRO A 400 23.99 -6.10 -32.53
CA PRO A 400 23.77 -5.51 -31.23
C PRO A 400 22.45 -4.75 -31.21
N GLY A 401 21.59 -5.10 -30.25
CA GLY A 401 20.31 -4.45 -30.03
C GLY A 401 20.49 -3.02 -29.47
N LEU A 402 19.42 -2.51 -28.84
CA LEU A 402 19.49 -1.25 -28.12
C LEU A 402 20.53 -1.35 -27.00
N GLN A 403 21.48 -0.41 -26.99
CA GLN A 403 22.60 -0.40 -26.05
C GLN A 403 22.34 0.46 -24.81
N LYS A 404 21.32 1.32 -24.86
CA LYS A 404 20.97 2.22 -23.78
C LYS A 404 19.48 2.48 -23.79
N ALA A 405 18.89 2.51 -22.60
CA ALA A 405 17.54 3.00 -22.35
C ALA A 405 17.62 4.32 -21.56
N ALA A 406 16.82 5.32 -21.96
CA ALA A 406 16.73 6.58 -21.22
C ALA A 406 16.02 6.41 -19.87
N ARG A 407 15.00 5.55 -19.84
CA ARG A 407 14.22 5.21 -18.65
C ARG A 407 13.73 3.76 -18.76
N ILE A 408 14.14 2.92 -17.82
CA ILE A 408 13.56 1.59 -17.59
C ILE A 408 12.51 1.68 -16.49
N GLU A 409 11.53 0.78 -16.51
CA GLU A 409 10.54 0.60 -15.44
C GLU A 409 10.51 -0.89 -15.08
N VAL A 410 11.16 -1.24 -13.98
CA VAL A 410 11.33 -2.64 -13.56
C VAL A 410 10.95 -2.79 -12.09
N VAL A 411 10.10 -3.75 -11.76
CA VAL A 411 9.83 -4.17 -10.38
C VAL A 411 10.47 -5.52 -10.15
N VAL A 412 11.33 -5.60 -9.14
CA VAL A 412 12.07 -6.80 -8.77
C VAL A 412 11.56 -7.27 -7.42
N VAL A 413 11.21 -8.55 -7.32
CA VAL A 413 10.79 -9.22 -6.09
C VAL A 413 11.75 -10.39 -5.84
N ALA A 414 12.40 -10.40 -4.68
CA ALA A 414 13.41 -11.40 -4.33
C ALA A 414 12.81 -12.69 -3.72
N ASP A 415 11.61 -13.08 -4.11
CA ASP A 415 10.86 -14.22 -3.56
C ASP A 415 9.91 -14.74 -4.64
N THR A 416 10.06 -16.00 -5.06
CA THR A 416 9.12 -16.62 -6.00
C THR A 416 7.96 -17.29 -5.27
N ASP A 417 8.18 -17.79 -4.06
CA ASP A 417 7.18 -18.49 -3.23
C ASP A 417 6.03 -17.57 -2.82
N LEU A 418 6.20 -16.23 -2.90
CA LEU A 418 5.10 -15.25 -2.81
C LEU A 418 3.93 -15.60 -3.74
N LEU A 419 4.22 -16.18 -4.91
CA LEU A 419 3.26 -16.59 -5.93
C LEU A 419 2.53 -17.89 -5.59
N ALA A 420 3.07 -18.70 -4.67
CA ALA A 420 2.53 -20.01 -4.35
C ALA A 420 1.19 -19.92 -3.61
N ASP A 421 0.26 -20.80 -3.96
CA ASP A 421 -1.08 -20.85 -3.37
C ASP A 421 -1.02 -21.07 -1.85
N ALA A 422 -0.06 -21.89 -1.38
CA ALA A 422 0.15 -22.16 0.05
C ALA A 422 0.51 -20.89 0.85
N VAL A 423 1.27 -19.97 0.26
CA VAL A 423 1.68 -18.71 0.89
C VAL A 423 0.58 -17.66 0.76
N SER A 424 -0.08 -17.60 -0.39
CA SER A 424 -1.18 -16.65 -0.66
C SER A 424 -2.41 -16.88 0.25
N GLN A 425 -2.78 -18.14 0.51
CA GLN A 425 -3.91 -18.49 1.38
C GLN A 425 -3.69 -18.02 2.83
N ALA A 426 -2.44 -17.93 3.29
CA ALA A 426 -2.10 -17.48 4.65
C ALA A 426 -2.43 -15.99 4.90
N THR A 427 -2.64 -15.18 3.85
CA THR A 427 -2.94 -13.75 3.94
C THR A 427 -4.25 -13.33 3.31
N ALA A 428 -5.18 -14.26 3.13
CA ALA A 428 -6.47 -14.00 2.47
C ALA A 428 -6.29 -13.36 1.08
N ASN A 429 -5.34 -13.87 0.28
CA ASN A 429 -5.07 -13.47 -1.10
C ASN A 429 -4.46 -12.06 -1.30
N ASN A 430 -3.92 -11.44 -0.25
CA ASN A 430 -3.20 -10.16 -0.39
C ASN A 430 -1.96 -10.28 -1.29
N ASN A 431 -1.32 -11.45 -1.33
CA ASN A 431 -0.18 -11.72 -2.21
C ASN A 431 -0.59 -11.59 -3.68
N ILE A 432 -1.71 -12.19 -4.08
CA ILE A 432 -2.28 -12.05 -5.42
C ILE A 432 -2.57 -10.57 -5.72
N GLN A 433 -3.18 -9.85 -4.78
CA GLN A 433 -3.47 -8.41 -4.94
C GLN A 433 -2.20 -7.58 -5.17
N PHE A 434 -1.08 -7.89 -4.50
CA PHE A 434 0.20 -7.22 -4.75
C PHE A 434 0.67 -7.40 -6.20
N VAL A 435 0.57 -8.63 -6.72
CA VAL A 435 0.94 -8.93 -8.11
C VAL A 435 0.03 -8.19 -9.08
N LEU A 436 -1.29 -8.30 -8.90
CA LEU A 436 -2.27 -7.63 -9.76
C LEU A 436 -2.11 -6.10 -9.75
N ASN A 437 -1.95 -5.47 -8.58
CA ASN A 437 -1.73 -4.03 -8.47
C ASN A 437 -0.44 -3.58 -9.15
N THR A 438 0.63 -4.37 -9.02
CA THR A 438 1.90 -4.09 -9.67
C THR A 438 1.78 -4.19 -11.18
N LEU A 439 1.15 -5.25 -11.68
CA LEU A 439 0.92 -5.45 -13.11
C LEU A 439 -0.05 -4.41 -13.69
N ASP A 440 -1.08 -4.00 -12.96
CA ASP A 440 -1.97 -2.90 -13.34
C ASP A 440 -1.20 -1.60 -13.48
N ASN A 441 -0.34 -1.28 -12.51
CA ASN A 441 0.47 -0.07 -12.56
C ASN A 441 1.49 -0.10 -13.70
N LEU A 442 2.10 -1.27 -13.98
CA LEU A 442 2.98 -1.42 -15.11
C LEU A 442 2.16 -1.35 -16.42
N ALA A 443 1.07 -2.06 -16.56
CA ALA A 443 0.26 -2.02 -17.77
C ALA A 443 -0.43 -0.67 -18.03
N ALA A 444 -0.56 0.18 -17.00
CA ALA A 444 -1.14 1.51 -17.12
C ALA A 444 -0.36 2.43 -18.08
N PRO A 445 -1.04 3.28 -18.86
CA PRO A 445 -0.39 4.28 -19.67
C PRO A 445 0.33 5.32 -18.80
N ALA A 446 1.27 6.05 -19.41
CA ALA A 446 2.07 7.05 -18.70
C ALA A 446 1.23 8.15 -18.02
N SER A 447 0.05 8.49 -18.56
CA SER A 447 -0.87 9.47 -17.96
C SER A 447 -1.42 9.01 -16.61
N LEU A 448 -1.57 7.70 -16.40
CA LEU A 448 -2.04 7.14 -15.14
C LEU A 448 -0.88 6.71 -14.24
N ALA A 449 0.16 6.08 -14.80
CA ALA A 449 1.32 5.60 -14.04
C ALA A 449 2.11 6.72 -13.36
N ASN A 450 2.11 7.93 -13.94
CA ASN A 450 2.78 9.10 -13.35
C ASN A 450 1.94 9.85 -12.31
N ILE A 451 0.70 9.42 -12.02
CA ILE A 451 -0.08 9.95 -10.91
C ILE A 451 0.57 9.43 -9.63
N ARG A 452 1.43 10.26 -9.06
CA ARG A 452 2.14 9.91 -7.83
C ARG A 452 1.24 10.23 -6.63
N PRO A 453 1.11 9.30 -5.66
CA PRO A 453 0.41 9.59 -4.44
C PRO A 453 1.04 10.77 -3.71
N HIS A 454 0.18 11.66 -3.20
CA HIS A 454 0.61 12.84 -2.47
C HIS A 454 1.23 12.43 -1.13
N ILE A 455 2.46 12.89 -0.88
CA ILE A 455 3.21 12.59 0.36
C ILE A 455 2.58 13.36 1.52
N THR A 456 1.59 12.73 2.18
CA THR A 456 0.81 13.40 3.23
C THR A 456 1.23 13.02 4.65
N SER A 457 2.32 12.27 4.81
CA SER A 457 2.85 11.97 6.14
C SER A 457 4.36 12.07 6.18
N ARG A 458 4.89 12.98 7.00
CA ARG A 458 6.04 12.62 7.82
C ARG A 458 5.57 11.49 8.71
N SER A 459 5.76 10.23 8.28
CA SER A 459 5.79 9.16 9.26
C SER A 459 6.83 9.58 10.28
N PHE A 460 6.44 9.63 11.55
CA PHE A 460 7.40 9.85 12.62
C PHE A 460 8.29 8.61 12.65
N THR A 461 9.31 8.57 11.79
CA THR A 461 10.37 7.54 11.78
C THR A 461 11.02 7.44 13.17
N THR A 462 10.92 8.50 13.97
CA THR A 462 11.27 8.54 15.39
C THR A 462 10.48 7.59 16.29
N LEU A 463 9.26 7.15 15.92
CA LEU A 463 8.45 6.22 16.72
C LEU A 463 8.70 4.75 16.40
N GLU A 464 9.24 4.44 15.23
CA GLU A 464 9.55 3.07 14.82
C GLU A 464 10.43 2.32 15.84
N PRO A 465 11.56 2.87 16.33
CA PRO A 465 12.38 2.14 17.32
C PRO A 465 11.61 1.88 18.64
N MET A 466 10.73 2.79 19.06
CA MET A 466 9.90 2.57 20.24
C MET A 466 8.87 1.46 20.04
N ARG A 467 8.32 1.34 18.82
CA ARG A 467 7.39 0.26 18.45
C ARG A 467 8.10 -1.09 18.40
N GLU A 468 9.27 -1.13 17.78
CA GLU A 468 10.11 -2.33 17.70
C GLU A 468 10.52 -2.80 19.10
N ALA A 469 10.99 -1.90 19.97
CA ALA A 469 11.33 -2.23 21.36
C ALA A 469 10.11 -2.73 22.17
N ALA A 470 8.93 -2.12 21.99
CA ALA A 470 7.70 -2.59 22.63
C ALA A 470 7.27 -3.97 22.13
N ALA A 471 7.45 -4.26 20.84
CA ALA A 471 7.15 -5.56 20.25
C ALA A 471 8.10 -6.65 20.77
N GLN A 472 9.40 -6.36 20.90
CA GLN A 472 10.36 -7.27 21.51
C GLN A 472 10.03 -7.57 22.98
N ALA A 473 9.78 -6.53 23.79
CA ALA A 473 9.42 -6.68 25.19
C ALA A 473 8.08 -7.41 25.39
N TYR A 474 7.13 -7.26 24.46
CA TYR A 474 5.91 -8.05 24.43
C TYR A 474 6.25 -9.53 24.21
N ARG A 475 7.10 -9.83 23.24
CA ARG A 475 7.43 -11.20 22.84
C ARG A 475 8.12 -12.01 23.92
N GLU A 476 9.14 -11.43 24.55
CA GLU A 476 9.89 -12.08 25.63
C GLU A 476 8.97 -12.56 26.76
N LYS A 477 7.91 -11.78 27.05
CA LYS A 477 6.96 -12.11 28.11
C LYS A 477 5.76 -12.92 27.61
N ALA A 478 5.39 -12.81 26.34
CA ALA A 478 4.26 -13.53 25.74
C ALA A 478 4.60 -14.98 25.38
N ALA A 479 5.88 -15.30 25.10
CA ALA A 479 6.30 -16.60 24.61
C ALA A 479 5.87 -17.77 25.52
N GLU A 480 5.96 -17.61 26.85
CA GLU A 480 5.53 -18.65 27.80
C GLU A 480 4.01 -18.83 27.80
N LEU A 481 3.25 -17.73 27.76
CA LEU A 481 1.79 -17.74 27.74
C LEU A 481 1.24 -18.30 26.43
N GLU A 482 1.88 -18.00 25.29
CA GLU A 482 1.52 -18.54 23.98
C GLU A 482 1.77 -20.05 23.92
N ARG A 483 2.93 -20.53 24.39
CA ARG A 483 3.21 -21.98 24.51
C ARG A 483 2.19 -22.67 25.42
N ARG A 484 1.78 -22.02 26.51
CA ARG A 484 0.75 -22.56 27.41
C ARG A 484 -0.60 -22.62 26.71
N LEU A 485 -0.99 -21.57 25.98
CA LEU A 485 -2.23 -21.52 25.21
C LEU A 485 -2.29 -22.63 24.16
N GLU A 486 -1.22 -22.84 23.39
CA GLU A 486 -1.14 -23.92 22.40
C GLU A 486 -1.28 -25.31 23.03
N ARG A 487 -0.59 -25.56 24.16
CA ARG A 487 -0.72 -26.83 24.90
C ARG A 487 -2.15 -27.05 25.41
N THR A 488 -2.78 -26.00 25.94
CA THR A 488 -4.18 -26.05 26.40
C THR A 488 -5.14 -26.31 25.23
N GLU A 489 -4.93 -25.68 24.07
CA GLU A 489 -5.74 -25.89 22.86
C GLU A 489 -5.58 -27.33 22.33
N GLN A 490 -4.36 -27.86 22.29
CA GLN A 490 -4.09 -29.25 21.90
C GLN A 490 -4.70 -30.26 22.88
N ALA A 491 -4.57 -30.03 24.18
CA ALA A 491 -5.18 -30.88 25.20
C ALA A 491 -6.70 -30.88 25.08
N TRP A 492 -7.29 -29.72 24.80
CA TRP A 492 -8.72 -29.59 24.57
C TRP A 492 -9.18 -30.31 23.30
N GLN A 493 -8.45 -30.19 22.19
CA GLN A 493 -8.77 -30.89 20.93
C GLN A 493 -8.70 -32.42 21.07
N ARG A 494 -7.76 -32.95 21.87
CA ARG A 494 -7.68 -34.39 22.18
C ARG A 494 -8.88 -34.88 22.97
N LEU A 495 -9.39 -34.06 23.89
CA LEU A 495 -10.54 -34.38 24.73
C LEU A 495 -11.89 -34.06 24.07
N ASN A 496 -11.90 -33.26 23.01
CA ASN A 496 -13.08 -32.88 22.25
C ASN A 496 -12.81 -32.92 20.73
N PRO A 497 -12.67 -34.11 20.13
CA PRO A 497 -12.51 -34.24 18.69
C PRO A 497 -13.76 -33.71 17.96
N LYS A 498 -13.56 -33.03 16.83
CA LYS A 498 -14.68 -32.53 16.00
C LYS A 498 -15.48 -33.72 15.46
N ALA A 499 -16.65 -34.00 16.04
CA ALA A 499 -17.57 -35.01 15.52
C ALA A 499 -18.08 -34.58 14.14
N THR A 500 -17.78 -35.37 13.11
CA THR A 500 -18.17 -35.15 11.71
C THR A 500 -19.59 -35.68 11.41
N GLY A 501 -20.49 -35.67 12.41
CA GLY A 501 -21.85 -36.19 12.27
C GLY A 501 -22.80 -35.59 13.28
N LEU A 502 -24.06 -35.41 12.85
CA LEU A 502 -25.22 -35.00 13.66
C LEU A 502 -25.62 -36.10 14.66
N ALA A 503 -24.72 -36.46 15.57
CA ALA A 503 -25.05 -37.26 16.73
C ALA A 503 -25.07 -36.34 17.96
N THR A 504 -26.23 -36.19 18.58
CA THR A 504 -26.39 -35.60 19.91
C THR A 504 -25.76 -36.53 20.95
N GLN A 505 -24.42 -36.53 21.02
CA GLN A 505 -23.72 -37.01 22.21
C GLN A 505 -23.86 -35.94 23.29
N VAL A 506 -24.44 -36.35 24.42
CA VAL A 506 -24.36 -35.60 25.66
C VAL A 506 -22.87 -35.48 26.00
N VAL A 507 -22.33 -34.28 25.84
CA VAL A 507 -20.96 -33.97 26.28
C VAL A 507 -20.98 -34.09 27.80
N ASP A 508 -20.48 -35.21 28.32
CA ASP A 508 -20.21 -35.35 29.75
C ASP A 508 -19.30 -34.19 30.16
N THR A 509 -19.84 -33.28 30.99
CA THR A 509 -19.12 -32.13 31.54
C THR A 509 -18.08 -32.60 32.53
N ASN A 510 -16.98 -33.18 32.01
CA ASN A 510 -15.80 -33.47 32.80
C ASN A 510 -15.25 -32.14 33.35
N THR A 511 -14.98 -32.11 34.66
CA THR A 511 -14.39 -30.96 35.36
C THR A 511 -13.08 -30.50 34.71
N GLN A 512 -12.35 -31.43 34.07
CA GLN A 512 -11.16 -31.16 33.27
C GLN A 512 -11.46 -30.34 32.00
N LEU A 513 -12.55 -30.61 31.28
CA LEU A 513 -12.95 -29.82 30.10
C LEU A 513 -13.34 -28.40 30.49
N GLN A 514 -14.02 -28.23 31.62
CA GLN A 514 -14.36 -26.90 32.16
C GLN A 514 -13.10 -26.12 32.58
N ALA A 515 -12.12 -26.78 33.21
CA ALA A 515 -10.85 -26.18 33.58
C ALA A 515 -10.06 -25.72 32.33
N LEU A 516 -9.94 -26.58 31.31
CA LEU A 516 -9.28 -26.24 30.05
C LEU A 516 -10.00 -25.10 29.31
N ASN A 517 -11.33 -25.10 29.29
CA ASN A 517 -12.11 -24.02 28.69
C ASN A 517 -11.90 -22.68 29.44
N LYS A 518 -11.84 -22.73 30.77
CA LYS A 518 -11.54 -21.54 31.59
C LYS A 518 -10.13 -21.01 31.34
N GLU A 519 -9.12 -21.88 31.22
CA GLU A 519 -7.76 -21.48 30.85
C GLU A 519 -7.71 -20.89 29.44
N ARG A 520 -8.41 -21.49 28.47
CA ARG A 520 -8.52 -21.00 27.09
C ARG A 520 -9.13 -19.60 26.99
N LEU A 521 -10.03 -19.23 27.89
CA LEU A 521 -10.60 -17.87 27.95
C LEU A 521 -9.68 -16.90 28.70
N ARG A 522 -8.97 -17.36 29.74
CA ARG A 522 -8.10 -16.53 30.57
C ARG A 522 -6.80 -16.15 29.89
N LEU A 523 -6.14 -17.10 29.22
CA LEU A 523 -4.83 -16.89 28.58
C LEU A 523 -4.84 -15.78 27.50
N PRO A 524 -5.85 -15.69 26.60
CA PRO A 524 -5.95 -14.56 25.67
C PRO A 524 -6.16 -13.21 26.36
N MET A 525 -6.90 -13.17 27.47
CA MET A 525 -7.07 -11.94 28.25
C MET A 525 -5.75 -11.49 28.88
N GLU A 526 -4.96 -12.42 29.41
CA GLU A 526 -3.63 -12.14 29.94
C GLU A 526 -2.67 -11.66 28.84
N LEU A 527 -2.69 -12.30 27.66
CA LEU A 527 -1.93 -11.85 26.49
C LEU A 527 -2.32 -10.42 26.05
N HIS A 528 -3.63 -10.12 26.02
CA HIS A 528 -4.11 -8.77 25.70
C HIS A 528 -3.67 -7.73 26.74
N ALA A 529 -3.75 -8.06 28.03
CA ALA A 529 -3.29 -7.19 29.11
C ALA A 529 -1.77 -6.95 29.02
N LEU A 530 -1.00 -8.00 28.72
CA LEU A 530 0.44 -7.95 28.54
C LEU A 530 0.81 -7.07 27.34
N LYS A 531 0.08 -7.21 26.22
CA LYS A 531 0.22 -6.33 25.04
C LYS A 531 -0.03 -4.87 25.41
N ALA A 532 -1.10 -4.59 26.15
CA ALA A 532 -1.41 -3.23 26.60
C ALA A 532 -0.30 -2.66 27.49
N GLN A 533 0.30 -3.48 28.36
CA GLN A 533 1.40 -3.08 29.23
C GLN A 533 2.70 -2.82 28.45
N ALA A 534 3.06 -3.71 27.52
CA ALA A 534 4.25 -3.55 26.68
C ALA A 534 4.19 -2.28 25.81
N TYR A 535 3.01 -1.94 25.29
CA TYR A 535 2.79 -0.75 24.47
C TYR A 535 2.45 0.51 25.27
N ALA A 536 2.37 0.43 26.61
CA ALA A 536 2.02 1.57 27.46
C ALA A 536 2.95 2.79 27.32
N PRO A 537 4.30 2.64 27.23
CA PRO A 537 5.21 3.77 27.03
C PRO A 537 4.96 4.49 25.70
N LEU A 538 4.74 3.73 24.62
CA LEU A 538 4.41 4.26 23.31
C LEU A 538 3.09 5.04 23.34
N ASN A 539 2.05 4.46 23.95
CA ASN A 539 0.74 5.11 24.06
C ASN A 539 0.79 6.39 24.89
N ARG A 540 1.61 6.43 25.95
CA ARG A 540 1.84 7.65 26.75
C ARG A 540 2.54 8.73 25.94
N PHE A 541 3.57 8.36 25.17
CA PHE A 541 4.30 9.30 24.32
C PHE A 541 3.41 9.86 23.20
N GLU A 542 2.66 9.01 22.50
CA GLU A 542 1.68 9.43 21.49
C GLU A 542 0.64 10.37 22.09
N ARG A 543 0.13 10.05 23.30
CA ARG A 543 -0.83 10.92 24.00
C ARG A 543 -0.21 12.26 24.38
N ASN A 544 1.03 12.29 24.86
CA ASN A 544 1.72 13.53 25.23
C ASN A 544 1.98 14.42 24.01
N ILE A 545 2.39 13.85 22.88
CA ILE A 545 2.51 14.59 21.61
C ILE A 545 1.16 15.13 21.17
N LYS A 546 0.11 14.30 21.19
CA LYS A 546 -1.26 14.75 20.85
C LYS A 546 -1.69 15.91 21.74
N LEU A 547 -1.47 15.83 23.04
CA LEU A 547 -1.79 16.91 24.00
C LEU A 547 -0.96 18.18 23.71
N LEU A 548 0.33 18.05 23.40
CA LEU A 548 1.19 19.18 23.05
C LEU A 548 0.71 19.87 21.76
N MET A 549 0.35 19.10 20.73
CA MET A 549 -0.19 19.64 19.48
C MET A 549 -1.56 20.32 19.69
N ILE A 550 -2.42 19.73 20.51
CA ILE A 550 -3.73 20.32 20.85
C ILE A 550 -3.56 21.61 21.65
N ALA A 551 -2.56 21.71 22.56
CA ALA A 551 -2.34 22.91 23.38
C ALA A 551 -1.62 24.04 22.63
N THR A 552 -0.75 23.72 21.67
CA THR A 552 0.06 24.71 20.94
C THR A 552 -0.76 25.55 19.96
N VAL A 553 -1.75 24.97 19.27
CA VAL A 553 -2.56 25.70 18.28
C VAL A 553 -3.40 26.82 18.92
N PRO A 554 -4.18 26.61 20.00
CA PRO A 554 -4.88 27.68 20.70
C PRO A 554 -3.95 28.73 21.28
N LEU A 555 -2.79 28.31 21.82
CA LEU A 555 -1.83 29.23 22.43
C LEU A 555 -1.20 30.17 21.39
N MET A 556 -0.89 29.65 20.20
CA MET A 556 -0.46 30.46 19.04
C MET A 556 -1.56 31.43 18.60
N LEU A 557 -2.81 30.98 18.49
CA LEU A 557 -3.94 31.86 18.12
C LEU A 557 -4.16 32.97 19.16
N CYS A 558 -4.08 32.65 20.45
CA CYS A 558 -4.13 33.63 21.53
C CYS A 558 -2.96 34.63 21.45
N LEU A 559 -1.75 34.17 21.12
CA LEU A 559 -0.58 35.02 20.97
C LEU A 559 -0.70 35.96 19.76
N ILE A 560 -1.21 35.47 18.63
CA ILE A 560 -1.50 36.28 17.44
C ILE A 560 -2.59 37.32 17.74
N ALA A 561 -3.68 36.92 18.40
CA ALA A 561 -4.75 37.82 18.81
C ALA A 561 -4.24 38.91 19.78
N TRP A 562 -3.38 38.53 20.73
CA TRP A 562 -2.75 39.45 21.67
C TRP A 562 -1.80 40.44 20.99
N LEU A 563 -0.95 39.98 20.05
CA LEU A 563 -0.09 40.86 19.25
C LEU A 563 -0.90 41.85 18.42
N ARG A 564 -1.97 41.38 17.78
CA ARG A 564 -2.88 42.22 16.99
C ARG A 564 -3.57 43.26 17.87
N TYR A 565 -4.05 42.88 19.07
CA TYR A 565 -4.62 43.80 20.05
C TYR A 565 -3.62 44.88 20.49
N ARG A 566 -2.35 44.50 20.77
CA ARG A 566 -1.30 45.46 21.13
C ARG A 566 -0.96 46.42 20.01
N CYS A 567 -0.89 45.96 18.76
CA CYS A 567 -0.66 46.81 17.60
C CYS A 567 -1.81 47.81 17.38
N LEU A 568 -3.06 47.38 17.54
CA LEU A 568 -4.24 48.24 17.45
C LEU A 568 -4.29 49.28 18.58
N ARG A 569 -3.87 48.91 19.80
CA ARG A 569 -3.83 49.83 20.94
C ARG A 569 -2.70 50.87 20.84
N ARG A 570 -1.52 50.48 20.34
CA ARG A 570 -0.42 51.43 20.08
C ARG A 570 -0.78 52.49 19.03
N ARG A 571 -1.60 52.15 18.04
CA ARG A 571 -2.12 53.12 17.04
C ARG A 571 -3.17 54.09 17.60
N ARG A 572 -3.68 53.89 18.82
CA ARG A 572 -4.66 54.78 19.50
C ARG A 572 -4.04 55.68 20.57
N CYS A 573 -2.74 55.54 20.86
CA CYS A 573 -2.02 56.39 21.82
C CYS A 573 -0.82 57.06 21.15
N SER A 574 -1.08 57.95 20.20
CA SER A 574 -0.15 59.04 19.90
C SER A 574 -0.73 60.30 20.55
N PRO A 575 -0.08 60.88 21.58
CA PRO A 575 -0.56 62.12 22.18
C PRO A 575 -0.30 63.27 21.20
N VAL A 576 -1.33 64.09 21.01
CA VAL A 576 -1.22 65.40 20.36
C VAL A 576 -0.34 66.28 21.25
N ALA A 577 0.83 66.68 20.75
CA ALA A 577 1.63 67.75 21.35
C ALA A 577 1.02 69.09 20.91
N TYR A 578 0.64 69.92 21.88
CA TYR A 578 0.34 71.33 21.66
C TYR A 578 1.64 72.13 21.53
N SER A 579 1.74 72.94 20.49
CA SER A 579 2.53 74.17 20.39
C SER A 579 1.65 75.23 19.76
#